data_AF-A0A8J3ZDK9-F1
#
_entry.id   AF-A0A8J3ZDK9-F1
#
_cell.length_a   1.000
_cell.length_b   1.000
_cell.length_c   1.000
_cell.angle_alpha   90.00
_cell.angle_beta   90.00
_cell.angle_gamma   90.00
#
_symmetry.space_group_name_H-M   'P 1'
#
loop_
_entity.id
_entity.type
_entity.pdbx_description
1 polymer ?
#
loop_
_entity_poly.entity_id
_entity_poly.type
_entity_poly.pdbx_seq_one_letter_code
_entity_poly.pdbx_strand_id
1 'polypeptide(L)'
;MDLWDLTRLLFRRWYFALPILLVSAIVAILVSSSVKPDYRATGNVVMIPAPGDPADAELKAQNKAIPSRPKNPWLDLGFNALGQATILQVMDQKTLEGFVEAGLSDSITVTMDQRSPIFIIEAVGKSPTQATATVREVIKQISEQVAAQQASYGVMPQDTITTKTLTDGADVEIVTSKVKRVLVVTIGVGLLLTTAGTIGIDVFLRWLRSRRRTSGDDEPGDDEPETAANPVIQPRFVGSRPTGVQASGSSEETQVIGRIPSTRAAANGETKSAVPAAGPAAGRAAARGSGRSSVRIENGAGRRSSEPDDNNGSNGRPQVVSGAEATIILPIPRSQWSRGSDDRNGGH
;
A
#
# COMPACT_ATOMS: atom_id res chain seq x y z
N MET A 1 40.20 2.29 -0.58
CA MET A 1 40.00 2.55 -2.02
C MET A 1 38.87 3.55 -2.13
N ASP A 2 39.15 4.75 -2.61
CA ASP A 2 38.11 5.78 -2.79
C ASP A 2 37.24 5.46 -4.01
N LEU A 3 35.99 5.94 -3.98
CA LEU A 3 35.04 5.85 -5.11
C LEU A 3 35.68 6.42 -6.41
N TRP A 4 36.52 7.43 -6.25
CA TRP A 4 37.26 8.07 -7.32
C TRP A 4 38.32 7.16 -7.96
N ASP A 5 39.05 6.38 -7.16
CA ASP A 5 40.03 5.41 -7.65
C ASP A 5 39.34 4.28 -8.42
N LEU A 6 38.19 3.82 -7.94
CA LEU A 6 37.39 2.78 -8.61
C LEU A 6 36.89 3.27 -9.97
N THR A 7 36.39 4.51 -10.04
CA THR A 7 35.92 5.13 -11.28
C THR A 7 37.07 5.28 -12.29
N ARG A 8 38.24 5.76 -11.86
CA ARG A 8 39.42 5.93 -12.72
C ARG A 8 39.96 4.59 -13.24
N LEU A 9 39.90 3.53 -12.43
CA LEU A 9 40.26 2.18 -12.83
C LEU A 9 39.31 1.64 -13.90
N LEU A 10 38.01 1.91 -13.78
CA LEU A 10 36.99 1.55 -14.76
C LEU A 10 37.26 2.20 -16.13
N PHE A 11 37.58 3.51 -16.16
CA PHE A 11 37.92 4.22 -17.40
C PHE A 11 39.22 3.71 -18.05
N ARG A 12 40.23 3.33 -17.25
CA ARG A 12 41.50 2.80 -17.78
C ARG A 12 41.33 1.43 -18.45
N ARG A 13 40.31 0.66 -18.07
CA ARG A 13 40.02 -0.68 -18.60
C ARG A 13 38.63 -0.79 -19.21
N TRP A 14 38.20 0.27 -19.89
CA TRP A 14 36.88 0.35 -20.52
C TRP A 14 36.59 -0.82 -21.47
N TYR A 15 37.62 -1.38 -22.13
CA TYR A 15 37.49 -2.55 -22.99
C TYR A 15 36.97 -3.83 -22.31
N PHE A 16 37.10 -3.97 -20.99
CA PHE A 16 36.56 -5.12 -20.23
C PHE A 16 35.24 -4.78 -19.53
N ALA A 17 35.12 -3.56 -19.01
CA ALA A 17 33.91 -3.12 -18.34
C ALA A 17 32.74 -2.98 -19.32
N LEU A 18 32.98 -2.43 -20.52
CA LEU A 18 31.94 -2.19 -21.52
C LEU A 18 31.27 -3.49 -22.02
N PRO A 19 32.00 -4.56 -22.39
CA PRO A 19 31.35 -5.82 -22.79
C PRO A 19 30.56 -6.48 -21.66
N ILE A 20 31.07 -6.48 -20.42
CA ILE A 20 30.36 -7.07 -19.27
C ILE A 20 29.10 -6.28 -18.95
N LEU A 21 29.17 -4.94 -19.01
CA LEU A 21 28.01 -4.07 -18.85
C LEU A 21 27.00 -4.30 -19.98
N LEU A 22 27.46 -4.43 -21.22
CA LEU A 22 26.60 -4.72 -22.37
C LEU A 22 25.87 -6.08 -22.19
N VAL A 23 26.59 -7.13 -21.81
CA VAL A 23 26.00 -8.45 -21.53
C VAL A 23 24.98 -8.34 -20.39
N SER A 24 25.31 -7.62 -19.32
CA SER A 24 24.38 -7.39 -18.20
C SER A 24 23.12 -6.63 -18.65
N ALA A 25 23.26 -5.63 -19.51
CA ALA A 25 22.13 -4.88 -20.07
C ALA A 25 21.26 -5.75 -20.97
N ILE A 26 21.87 -6.60 -21.82
CA ILE A 26 21.14 -7.57 -22.66
C ILE A 26 20.36 -8.54 -21.77
N VAL A 27 20.99 -9.11 -20.74
CA VAL A 27 20.33 -10.00 -19.77
C VAL A 27 19.18 -9.27 -19.08
N ALA A 28 19.36 -8.02 -18.67
CA ALA A 28 18.31 -7.23 -18.03
C ALA A 28 17.10 -7.01 -18.97
N ILE A 29 17.34 -6.73 -20.26
CA ILE A 29 16.29 -6.58 -21.26
C ILE A 29 15.55 -7.91 -21.50
N LEU A 30 16.29 -9.02 -21.59
CA LEU A 30 15.70 -10.36 -21.78
C LEU A 30 14.85 -10.77 -20.57
N VAL A 31 15.33 -10.54 -19.35
CA VAL A 31 14.58 -10.82 -18.13
C VAL A 31 13.35 -9.90 -18.04
N SER A 32 13.51 -8.60 -18.27
CA SER A 32 12.41 -7.64 -18.21
C SER A 32 11.32 -7.89 -19.26
N SER A 33 11.67 -8.39 -20.44
CA SER A 33 10.70 -8.70 -21.50
C SER A 33 9.95 -10.02 -21.24
N SER A 34 10.50 -10.90 -20.40
CA SER A 34 9.85 -12.16 -19.99
C SER A 34 8.80 -11.95 -18.89
N VAL A 35 8.90 -10.89 -18.09
CA VAL A 35 7.92 -10.57 -17.04
C VAL A 35 6.71 -9.88 -17.66
N LYS A 36 5.60 -10.62 -17.76
CA LYS A 36 4.31 -10.06 -18.18
C LYS A 36 3.79 -9.07 -17.13
N PRO A 37 3.21 -7.93 -17.55
CA PRO A 37 2.56 -7.02 -16.61
C PRO A 37 1.31 -7.67 -16.03
N ASP A 38 0.96 -7.24 -14.81
CA ASP A 38 -0.33 -7.59 -14.22
C ASP A 38 -1.38 -6.55 -14.63
N TYR A 39 -2.65 -6.94 -14.56
CA TYR A 39 -3.80 -6.09 -14.88
C TYR A 39 -4.69 -5.96 -13.67
N ARG A 40 -5.00 -4.74 -13.25
CA ARG A 40 -5.90 -4.45 -12.14
C ARG A 40 -7.24 -3.99 -12.68
N ALA A 41 -8.33 -4.59 -12.21
CA ALA A 41 -9.69 -4.11 -12.44
C ALA A 41 -10.32 -3.70 -11.11
N THR A 42 -11.13 -2.63 -11.14
CA THR A 42 -11.79 -2.10 -9.94
C THR A 42 -13.30 -2.05 -10.12
N GLY A 43 -14.04 -2.69 -9.21
CA GLY A 43 -15.50 -2.69 -9.15
C GLY A 43 -16.02 -2.03 -7.89
N ASN A 44 -17.20 -1.43 -7.97
CA ASN A 44 -17.85 -0.78 -6.83
C ASN A 44 -19.28 -1.27 -6.69
N VAL A 45 -19.69 -1.64 -5.49
CA VAL A 45 -21.04 -2.10 -5.17
C VAL A 45 -21.55 -1.33 -3.96
N VAL A 46 -22.73 -0.72 -4.06
CA VAL A 46 -23.36 -0.04 -2.94
C VAL A 46 -24.45 -0.91 -2.32
N MET A 47 -24.53 -0.94 -1.00
CA MET A 47 -25.69 -1.48 -0.29
C MET A 47 -26.79 -0.42 -0.18
N ILE A 48 -28.00 -0.80 -0.54
CA ILE A 48 -29.19 0.04 -0.53
C ILE A 48 -30.07 -0.40 0.64
N PRO A 49 -30.48 0.54 1.52
CA PRO A 49 -31.39 0.23 2.62
C PRO A 49 -32.70 -0.35 2.09
N ALA A 50 -33.32 -1.18 2.91
CA ALA A 50 -34.68 -1.64 2.68
C ALA A 50 -35.61 -0.43 2.49
N PRO A 51 -36.49 -0.42 1.46
CA PRO A 51 -37.46 0.65 1.28
C PRO A 51 -38.48 0.72 2.43
N GLY A 52 -38.60 -0.37 3.20
CA GLY A 52 -39.59 -0.52 4.26
C GLY A 52 -40.97 -0.85 3.70
N ASP A 53 -41.86 -1.26 4.58
CA ASP A 53 -43.26 -1.50 4.22
C ASP A 53 -44.04 -0.17 4.22
N PRO A 54 -44.69 0.22 3.11
CA PRO A 54 -45.51 1.43 3.09
C PRO A 54 -46.66 1.38 4.11
N ALA A 55 -47.18 0.19 4.44
CA ALA A 55 -48.21 0.04 5.47
C ALA A 55 -47.68 0.39 6.87
N ASP A 56 -46.41 0.07 7.15
CA ASP A 56 -45.77 0.46 8.41
C ASP A 56 -45.59 1.98 8.51
N ALA A 57 -45.29 2.64 7.39
CA ALA A 57 -45.19 4.10 7.34
C ALA A 57 -46.55 4.75 7.62
N GLU A 58 -47.64 4.20 7.07
CA GLU A 58 -49.00 4.68 7.32
C GLU A 58 -49.46 4.42 8.76
N LEU A 59 -49.19 3.23 9.32
CA LEU A 59 -49.49 2.91 10.71
C LEU A 59 -48.73 3.83 11.68
N LYS A 60 -47.46 4.13 11.41
CA LYS A 60 -46.69 5.14 12.15
C LYS A 60 -47.32 6.53 12.06
N ALA A 61 -47.74 6.96 10.88
CA ALA A 61 -48.41 8.26 10.71
C ALA A 61 -49.74 8.34 11.49
N GLN A 62 -50.41 7.21 11.68
CA GLN A 62 -51.65 7.10 12.46
C GLN A 62 -51.42 6.81 13.96
N ASN A 63 -50.18 6.79 14.45
CA ASN A 63 -49.81 6.36 15.81
C ASN A 63 -50.39 4.97 16.20
N LYS A 64 -50.52 4.07 15.23
CA LYS A 64 -50.95 2.68 15.46
C LYS A 64 -49.75 1.77 15.67
N ALA A 65 -49.95 0.74 16.50
CA ALA A 65 -48.93 -0.28 16.73
C ALA A 65 -48.68 -1.08 15.44
N ILE A 66 -47.40 -1.22 15.07
CA ILE A 66 -46.98 -2.08 13.97
C ILE A 66 -47.02 -3.53 14.46
N PRO A 67 -47.65 -4.47 13.73
CA PRO A 67 -47.63 -5.88 14.11
C PRO A 67 -46.19 -6.41 14.21
N SER A 68 -45.93 -7.22 15.25
CA SER A 68 -44.61 -7.79 15.49
C SER A 68 -44.24 -8.78 14.37
N ARG A 69 -43.37 -8.35 13.47
CA ARG A 69 -42.78 -9.17 12.39
C ARG A 69 -41.29 -9.40 12.65
N PRO A 70 -40.70 -10.51 12.16
CA PRO A 70 -39.26 -10.76 12.26
C PRO A 70 -38.49 -9.57 11.66
N LYS A 71 -37.81 -8.82 12.52
CA LYS A 71 -37.04 -7.65 12.12
C LYS A 71 -35.66 -8.11 11.66
N ASN A 72 -35.16 -7.49 10.60
CA ASN A 72 -33.80 -7.73 10.12
C ASN A 72 -32.76 -7.25 11.13
N PRO A 73 -31.99 -8.15 11.79
CA PRO A 73 -31.01 -7.74 12.80
C PRO A 73 -29.87 -6.90 12.20
N TRP A 74 -29.60 -7.03 10.90
CA TRP A 74 -28.57 -6.25 10.22
C TRP A 74 -28.93 -4.78 10.07
N LEU A 75 -30.22 -4.41 10.09
CA LEU A 75 -30.63 -3.01 10.11
C LEU A 75 -30.26 -2.32 11.43
N ASP A 76 -30.27 -3.07 12.53
CA ASP A 76 -29.91 -2.56 13.86
C ASP A 76 -28.40 -2.55 14.09
N LEU A 77 -27.68 -3.55 13.58
CA LEU A 77 -26.21 -3.60 13.61
C LEU A 77 -25.56 -2.60 12.62
N GLY A 78 -26.28 -2.26 11.55
CA GLY A 78 -25.85 -1.35 10.51
C GLY A 78 -25.04 -2.02 9.39
N PHE A 79 -24.85 -1.26 8.30
CA PHE A 79 -24.17 -1.73 7.08
C PHE A 79 -22.74 -2.21 7.33
N ASN A 80 -22.04 -1.62 8.30
CA ASN A 80 -20.67 -2.00 8.61
C ASN A 80 -20.55 -3.45 9.09
N ALA A 81 -21.47 -3.90 9.94
CA ALA A 81 -21.45 -5.27 10.45
C ALA A 81 -21.75 -6.28 9.34
N LEU A 82 -22.80 -6.03 8.54
CA LEU A 82 -23.16 -6.88 7.41
C LEU A 82 -22.04 -6.93 6.35
N GLY A 83 -21.44 -5.78 6.05
CA GLY A 83 -20.37 -5.70 5.07
C GLY A 83 -19.10 -6.41 5.50
N GLN A 84 -18.70 -6.32 6.78
CA GLN A 84 -17.55 -7.07 7.29
C GLN A 84 -17.82 -8.59 7.29
N ALA A 85 -19.02 -9.02 7.70
CA ALA A 85 -19.40 -10.43 7.62
C ALA A 85 -19.35 -10.96 6.17
N THR A 86 -19.82 -10.15 5.22
CA THR A 86 -19.78 -10.47 3.79
C THR A 86 -18.33 -10.58 3.28
N ILE A 87 -17.46 -9.62 3.63
CA ILE A 87 -16.04 -9.63 3.25
C ILE A 87 -15.36 -10.90 3.75
N LEU A 88 -15.59 -11.30 5.00
CA LEU A 88 -15.00 -12.50 5.57
C LEU A 88 -15.40 -13.78 4.81
N GLN A 89 -16.63 -13.87 4.32
CA GLN A 89 -17.09 -15.03 3.56
C GLN A 89 -16.56 -15.04 2.12
N VAL A 90 -16.51 -13.89 1.48
CA VAL A 90 -16.01 -13.76 0.09
C VAL A 90 -14.49 -13.98 0.04
N MET A 91 -13.78 -13.55 1.08
CA MET A 91 -12.33 -13.74 1.22
C MET A 91 -11.95 -15.07 1.89
N ASP A 92 -12.92 -15.96 2.13
CA ASP A 92 -12.61 -17.29 2.67
C ASP A 92 -11.74 -18.09 1.71
N GLN A 93 -10.84 -18.90 2.27
CA GLN A 93 -9.85 -19.67 1.50
C GLN A 93 -10.54 -20.59 0.47
N LYS A 94 -11.66 -21.20 0.85
CA LYS A 94 -12.42 -22.09 -0.04
C LYS A 94 -13.02 -21.34 -1.24
N THR A 95 -13.48 -20.12 -1.02
CA THR A 95 -14.02 -19.26 -2.09
C THR A 95 -12.91 -18.86 -3.07
N LEU A 96 -11.73 -18.50 -2.55
CA LEU A 96 -10.56 -18.16 -3.38
C LEU A 96 -10.04 -19.36 -4.18
N GLU A 97 -10.03 -20.56 -3.59
CA GLU A 97 -9.69 -21.80 -4.30
C GLU A 97 -10.68 -22.07 -5.44
N GLY A 98 -11.99 -21.89 -5.20
CA GLY A 98 -13.02 -21.99 -6.23
C GLY A 98 -12.83 -20.99 -7.38
N PHE A 99 -12.32 -19.79 -7.10
CA PHE A 99 -11.98 -18.82 -8.14
C PHE A 99 -10.81 -19.30 -9.01
N VAL A 100 -9.76 -19.85 -8.41
CA VAL A 100 -8.62 -20.38 -9.16
C VAL A 100 -9.05 -21.55 -10.04
N GLU A 101 -9.89 -22.45 -9.51
CA GLU A 101 -10.47 -23.57 -10.28
C GLU A 101 -11.31 -23.08 -11.47
N ALA A 102 -12.01 -21.97 -11.31
CA ALA A 102 -12.77 -21.31 -12.39
C ALA A 102 -11.88 -20.50 -13.36
N GLY A 103 -10.56 -20.47 -13.18
CA GLY A 103 -9.63 -19.70 -14.00
C GLY A 103 -9.60 -18.19 -13.69
N LEU A 104 -10.20 -17.78 -12.57
CA LEU A 104 -10.17 -16.41 -12.06
C LEU A 104 -8.89 -16.16 -11.24
N SER A 105 -8.71 -14.92 -10.77
CA SER A 105 -7.56 -14.56 -9.93
C SER A 105 -7.84 -14.81 -8.44
N ASP A 106 -6.83 -15.24 -7.70
CA ASP A 106 -6.79 -15.29 -6.23
C ASP A 106 -6.32 -13.97 -5.60
N SER A 107 -5.70 -13.08 -6.39
CA SER A 107 -5.21 -11.78 -5.94
C SER A 107 -6.33 -10.73 -5.92
N ILE A 108 -7.22 -10.88 -4.95
CA ILE A 108 -8.39 -10.01 -4.74
C ILE A 108 -8.20 -9.20 -3.46
N THR A 109 -8.73 -7.98 -3.46
CA THR A 109 -8.87 -7.17 -2.25
C THR A 109 -10.29 -6.60 -2.24
N VAL A 110 -11.04 -6.93 -1.20
CA VAL A 110 -12.37 -6.37 -0.96
C VAL A 110 -12.28 -5.50 0.27
N THR A 111 -12.67 -4.24 0.13
CA THR A 111 -12.76 -3.29 1.23
C THR A 111 -14.13 -2.63 1.21
N MET A 112 -14.52 -2.08 2.35
CA MET A 112 -15.72 -1.26 2.45
C MET A 112 -15.32 0.11 2.96
N ASP A 113 -15.85 1.16 2.33
CA ASP A 113 -15.63 2.52 2.79
C ASP A 113 -16.27 2.73 4.18
N GLN A 114 -15.58 3.46 5.06
CA GLN A 114 -16.07 3.63 6.44
C GLN A 114 -17.23 4.63 6.54
N ARG A 115 -17.37 5.50 5.55
CA ARG A 115 -18.33 6.61 5.54
C ARG A 115 -19.54 6.34 4.65
N SER A 116 -19.42 5.37 3.74
CA SER A 116 -20.44 5.00 2.78
C SER A 116 -20.56 3.48 2.69
N PRO A 117 -21.76 2.93 2.50
CA PRO A 117 -21.97 1.50 2.43
C PRO A 117 -21.57 0.94 1.05
N ILE A 118 -20.37 1.29 0.58
CA ILE A 118 -19.81 0.95 -0.73
C ILE A 118 -18.67 -0.05 -0.53
N PHE A 119 -18.77 -1.21 -1.17
CA PHE A 119 -17.67 -2.12 -1.38
C PHE A 119 -16.81 -1.65 -2.54
N ILE A 120 -15.51 -1.57 -2.30
CA ILE A 120 -14.47 -1.35 -3.30
C ILE A 120 -13.76 -2.68 -3.50
N ILE A 121 -13.83 -3.17 -4.73
CA ILE A 121 -13.33 -4.49 -5.11
C ILE A 121 -12.19 -4.27 -6.08
N GLU A 122 -11.02 -4.78 -5.76
CA GLU A 122 -9.86 -4.78 -6.65
C GLU A 122 -9.46 -6.21 -6.94
N ALA A 123 -9.29 -6.56 -8.21
CA ALA A 123 -8.73 -7.84 -8.61
C ALA A 123 -7.53 -7.61 -9.54
N VAL A 124 -6.46 -8.38 -9.30
CA VAL A 124 -5.25 -8.33 -10.12
C VAL A 124 -5.13 -9.64 -10.89
N GLY A 125 -5.29 -9.61 -12.21
CA GLY A 125 -5.19 -10.77 -13.10
C GLY A 125 -3.96 -10.74 -14.00
N LYS A 126 -3.65 -11.89 -14.62
CA LYS A 126 -2.60 -12.03 -15.64
C LYS A 126 -3.04 -11.52 -17.02
N SER A 127 -4.32 -11.19 -17.18
CA SER A 127 -4.90 -10.59 -18.38
C SER A 127 -6.04 -9.62 -17.99
N PRO A 128 -6.38 -8.65 -18.85
CA PRO A 128 -7.51 -7.75 -18.63
C PRO A 128 -8.82 -8.52 -18.41
N THR A 129 -9.06 -9.53 -19.25
CA THR A 129 -10.27 -10.37 -19.19
C THR A 129 -10.38 -11.12 -17.88
N GLN A 130 -9.27 -11.69 -17.38
CA GLN A 130 -9.26 -12.38 -16.10
C GLN A 130 -9.54 -11.41 -14.94
N ALA A 131 -8.92 -10.22 -14.93
CA ALA A 131 -9.13 -9.23 -13.88
C ALA A 131 -10.60 -8.78 -13.82
N THR A 132 -11.17 -8.38 -14.95
CA THR A 132 -12.59 -7.99 -15.03
C THR A 132 -13.54 -9.13 -14.70
N ALA A 133 -13.30 -10.34 -15.20
CA ALA A 133 -14.12 -11.51 -14.87
C ALA A 133 -14.10 -11.82 -13.37
N THR A 134 -12.94 -11.68 -12.73
CA THR A 134 -12.79 -11.87 -11.29
C THR A 134 -13.60 -10.84 -10.51
N VAL A 135 -13.51 -9.55 -10.87
CA VAL A 135 -14.32 -8.50 -10.23
C VAL A 135 -15.81 -8.80 -10.35
N ARG A 136 -16.30 -9.20 -11.53
CA ARG A 136 -17.72 -9.52 -11.73
C ARG A 136 -18.18 -10.69 -10.89
N GLU A 137 -17.38 -11.75 -10.78
CA GLU A 137 -17.72 -12.89 -9.93
C GLU A 137 -17.72 -12.49 -8.45
N VAL A 138 -16.77 -11.66 -8.01
CA VAL A 138 -16.76 -11.13 -6.64
C VAL A 138 -17.99 -10.27 -6.34
N ILE A 139 -18.42 -9.41 -7.27
CA ILE A 139 -19.66 -8.62 -7.15
C ILE A 139 -20.89 -9.51 -6.98
N LYS A 140 -20.95 -10.59 -7.77
CA LYS A 140 -22.02 -11.59 -7.68
C LYS A 140 -22.00 -12.30 -6.33
N GLN A 141 -20.84 -12.78 -5.89
CA GLN A 141 -20.67 -13.41 -4.58
C GLN A 141 -21.07 -12.47 -3.43
N ILE A 142 -20.66 -11.20 -3.46
CA ILE A 142 -21.07 -10.20 -2.46
C ILE A 142 -22.59 -10.09 -2.41
N SER A 143 -23.26 -10.03 -3.56
CA SER A 143 -24.72 -9.91 -3.63
C SER A 143 -25.42 -11.15 -3.10
N GLU A 144 -24.90 -12.34 -3.42
CA GLU A 144 -25.41 -13.63 -2.92
C GLU A 144 -25.21 -13.78 -1.40
N GLN A 145 -24.03 -13.41 -0.87
CA GLN A 145 -23.74 -13.48 0.56
C GLN A 145 -24.56 -12.47 1.36
N VAL A 146 -24.73 -11.23 0.87
CA VAL A 146 -25.60 -10.23 1.51
C VAL A 146 -27.04 -10.74 1.60
N ALA A 147 -27.55 -11.39 0.56
CA ALA A 147 -28.88 -12.00 0.58
C ALA A 147 -28.95 -13.19 1.54
N ALA A 148 -27.97 -14.10 1.50
CA ALA A 148 -27.92 -15.30 2.34
C ALA A 148 -27.86 -14.97 3.84
N GLN A 149 -27.07 -13.98 4.24
CA GLN A 149 -26.94 -13.51 5.62
C GLN A 149 -28.25 -12.96 6.20
N GLN A 150 -29.13 -12.43 5.36
CA GLN A 150 -30.43 -11.90 5.79
C GLN A 150 -31.52 -12.98 5.74
N ALA A 151 -31.44 -13.89 4.76
CA ALA A 151 -32.37 -15.00 4.60
C ALA A 151 -32.37 -15.95 5.80
N SER A 152 -31.23 -16.13 6.48
CA SER A 152 -31.13 -16.95 7.70
C SER A 152 -32.01 -16.48 8.86
N TYR A 153 -32.48 -15.23 8.82
CA TYR A 153 -33.35 -14.63 9.84
C TYR A 153 -34.82 -14.57 9.43
N GLY A 154 -35.20 -15.13 8.28
CA GLY A 154 -36.60 -15.14 7.81
C GLY A 154 -37.15 -13.75 7.49
N VAL A 155 -36.27 -12.81 7.12
CA VAL A 155 -36.63 -11.43 6.80
C VAL A 155 -37.43 -11.38 5.50
N MET A 156 -38.50 -10.59 5.47
CA MET A 156 -39.29 -10.37 4.25
C MET A 156 -38.51 -9.52 3.23
N PRO A 157 -38.71 -9.72 1.91
CA PRO A 157 -37.95 -8.99 0.88
C PRO A 157 -37.97 -7.46 1.02
N GLN A 158 -39.11 -6.88 1.44
CA GLN A 158 -39.24 -5.42 1.65
C GLN A 158 -38.40 -4.88 2.81
N ASP A 159 -37.92 -5.73 3.71
CA ASP A 159 -37.09 -5.40 4.86
C ASP A 159 -35.62 -5.84 4.68
N THR A 160 -35.24 -6.27 3.47
CA THR A 160 -33.87 -6.68 3.12
C THR A 160 -33.04 -5.52 2.56
N ILE A 161 -31.78 -5.46 2.97
CA ILE A 161 -30.74 -4.65 2.36
C ILE A 161 -30.38 -5.30 1.02
N THR A 162 -30.39 -4.50 -0.04
CA THR A 162 -30.06 -4.98 -1.40
C THR A 162 -28.72 -4.41 -1.84
N THR A 163 -28.10 -5.02 -2.85
CA THR A 163 -26.87 -4.51 -3.46
C THR A 163 -27.16 -3.93 -4.84
N LYS A 164 -26.43 -2.88 -5.22
CA LYS A 164 -26.44 -2.33 -6.57
C LYS A 164 -25.03 -2.10 -7.05
N THR A 165 -24.70 -2.66 -8.21
CA THR A 165 -23.42 -2.43 -8.87
C THR A 165 -23.34 -1.01 -9.41
N LEU A 166 -22.29 -0.29 -9.04
CA LEU A 166 -21.96 1.04 -9.56
C LEU A 166 -20.97 0.93 -10.73
N THR A 167 -19.93 0.10 -10.58
CA THR A 167 -18.97 -0.23 -11.64
C THR A 167 -18.67 -1.72 -11.64
N ASP A 168 -18.53 -2.32 -12.82
CA ASP A 168 -18.41 -3.77 -13.02
C ASP A 168 -16.96 -4.24 -13.27
N GLY A 169 -15.97 -3.36 -13.10
CA GLY A 169 -14.57 -3.66 -13.41
C GLY A 169 -14.20 -3.58 -14.89
N ALA A 170 -15.00 -2.86 -15.71
CA ALA A 170 -14.64 -2.57 -17.11
C ALA A 170 -13.37 -1.71 -17.23
N ASP A 171 -13.09 -0.86 -16.24
CA ASP A 171 -11.87 -0.05 -16.20
C ASP A 171 -10.70 -0.91 -15.71
N VAL A 172 -9.75 -1.18 -16.62
CA VAL A 172 -8.56 -1.99 -16.36
C VAL A 172 -7.30 -1.13 -16.43
N GLU A 173 -6.50 -1.16 -15.36
CA GLU A 173 -5.21 -0.51 -15.25
C GLU A 173 -4.06 -1.52 -15.41
N ILE A 174 -2.99 -1.13 -16.11
CA ILE A 174 -1.77 -1.97 -16.24
C ILE A 174 -0.85 -1.71 -15.05
N VAL A 175 -0.67 -2.72 -14.20
CA VAL A 175 0.19 -2.64 -13.02
C VAL A 175 1.61 -3.06 -13.38
N THR A 176 2.48 -2.08 -13.57
CA THR A 176 3.91 -2.29 -13.91
C THR A 176 4.84 -2.32 -12.69
N SER A 177 4.29 -2.27 -11.47
CA SER A 177 5.09 -2.21 -10.23
C SER A 177 6.03 -3.41 -10.06
N LYS A 178 5.58 -4.63 -10.38
CA LYS A 178 6.44 -5.83 -10.35
C LYS A 178 7.57 -5.72 -11.36
N VAL A 179 7.26 -5.34 -12.60
CA VAL A 179 8.26 -5.13 -13.67
C VAL A 179 9.31 -4.11 -13.26
N LYS A 180 8.89 -2.98 -12.68
CA LYS A 180 9.80 -1.94 -12.17
C LYS A 180 10.72 -2.45 -11.07
N ARG A 181 10.20 -3.22 -10.10
CA ARG A 181 11.02 -3.81 -9.02
C ARG A 181 12.04 -4.81 -9.56
N VAL A 182 11.62 -5.70 -10.46
CA VAL A 182 12.52 -6.66 -11.10
C VAL A 182 13.61 -5.94 -11.89
N LEU A 183 13.26 -4.90 -12.64
CA LEU A 183 14.22 -4.09 -13.38
C LEU A 183 15.28 -3.46 -12.47
N VAL A 184 14.86 -2.83 -11.36
CA VAL A 184 15.78 -2.20 -10.39
C VAL A 184 16.73 -3.23 -9.78
N VAL A 185 16.20 -4.38 -9.34
CA VAL A 185 17.04 -5.47 -8.78
C VAL A 185 18.02 -6.00 -9.83
N THR A 186 17.57 -6.21 -11.06
CA THR A 186 18.40 -6.77 -12.14
C THR A 186 19.53 -5.81 -12.51
N ILE A 187 19.26 -4.50 -12.61
CA ILE A 187 20.28 -3.48 -12.83
C ILE A 187 21.29 -3.44 -11.67
N GLY A 188 20.79 -3.47 -10.42
CA GLY A 188 21.63 -3.48 -9.23
C GLY A 188 22.58 -4.68 -9.19
N VAL A 189 22.07 -5.88 -9.44
CA VAL A 189 22.87 -7.11 -9.51
C VAL A 189 23.85 -7.07 -10.68
N GLY A 190 23.43 -6.59 -11.86
CA GLY A 190 24.30 -6.44 -13.02
C GLY A 190 25.49 -5.51 -12.76
N LEU A 191 25.27 -4.38 -12.07
CA LEU A 191 26.32 -3.46 -11.68
C LEU A 191 27.29 -4.08 -10.65
N LEU A 192 26.77 -4.83 -9.67
CA LEU A 192 27.59 -5.55 -8.71
C LEU A 192 28.46 -6.62 -9.38
N LEU A 193 27.88 -7.42 -10.27
CA LEU A 193 28.61 -8.44 -11.04
C LEU A 193 29.66 -7.81 -11.96
N THR A 194 29.35 -6.68 -12.59
CA THR A 194 30.31 -5.95 -13.43
C THR A 194 31.49 -5.45 -12.61
N THR A 195 31.23 -4.91 -11.42
CA THR A 195 32.28 -4.41 -10.51
C THR A 195 33.14 -5.55 -9.98
N ALA A 196 32.51 -6.61 -9.48
CA ALA A 196 33.20 -7.80 -8.96
C ALA A 196 34.01 -8.51 -10.06
N GLY A 197 33.44 -8.67 -11.25
CA GLY A 197 34.11 -9.26 -12.41
C GLY A 197 35.35 -8.46 -12.83
N THR A 198 35.26 -7.12 -12.84
CA THR A 198 36.41 -6.26 -13.17
C THR A 198 37.56 -6.43 -12.17
N ILE A 199 37.24 -6.48 -10.86
CA ILE A 199 38.25 -6.68 -9.80
C ILE A 199 38.85 -8.10 -9.91
N GLY A 200 38.02 -9.12 -10.08
CA GLY A 200 38.45 -10.51 -10.21
C GLY A 200 39.40 -10.74 -11.39
N ILE A 201 39.08 -10.15 -12.55
CA ILE A 201 39.95 -10.19 -13.73
C ILE A 201 41.30 -9.50 -13.46
N ASP A 202 41.32 -8.37 -12.76
CA ASP A 202 42.59 -7.69 -12.45
C ASP A 202 43.46 -8.52 -11.51
N VAL A 203 42.87 -9.12 -10.46
CA VAL A 203 43.58 -10.01 -9.53
C VAL A 203 44.13 -11.23 -10.28
N PHE A 204 43.32 -11.84 -11.14
CA PHE A 204 43.72 -12.99 -11.94
C PHE A 204 44.88 -12.67 -12.90
N LEU A 205 44.82 -11.54 -13.60
CA LEU A 205 45.88 -11.11 -14.52
C LEU A 205 47.18 -10.75 -13.77
N ARG A 206 47.10 -10.16 -12.57
CA ARG A 206 48.27 -9.89 -11.71
C ARG A 206 48.93 -11.18 -11.24
N TRP A 207 48.13 -12.17 -10.83
CA TRP A 207 48.60 -13.47 -10.41
C TRP A 207 49.33 -14.22 -11.55
N LEU A 208 48.78 -14.18 -12.78
CA LEU A 208 49.44 -14.77 -13.96
C LEU A 208 50.80 -14.14 -14.26
N ARG A 209 50.96 -12.82 -14.07
CA ARG A 209 52.26 -12.14 -14.28
C ARG A 209 53.27 -12.44 -13.19
N SER A 210 52.84 -12.57 -11.94
CA SER A 210 53.73 -12.90 -10.83
C SER A 210 54.42 -14.26 -11.03
N ARG A 211 53.69 -15.26 -11.56
CA ARG A 211 54.24 -16.60 -11.84
C ARG A 211 55.33 -16.63 -12.92
N ARG A 212 55.33 -15.67 -13.86
CA ARG A 212 56.37 -15.61 -14.91
C ARG A 212 57.68 -14.99 -14.44
N ARG A 213 57.69 -14.30 -13.31
CA ARG A 213 58.90 -13.66 -12.75
C ARG A 213 59.68 -14.58 -11.81
N THR A 214 59.10 -15.70 -11.39
CA THR A 214 59.72 -16.65 -10.45
C THR A 214 60.43 -17.81 -11.14
N SER A 215 60.51 -17.81 -12.48
CA SER A 215 61.23 -18.85 -13.26
C SER A 215 62.38 -18.26 -14.08
N GLY A 216 62.85 -17.06 -13.71
CA GLY A 216 63.80 -16.27 -14.49
C GLY A 216 65.23 -16.22 -13.98
N ASP A 217 65.49 -16.35 -12.67
CA ASP A 217 66.85 -16.21 -12.10
C ASP A 217 66.97 -17.05 -10.83
N ASP A 218 67.21 -18.35 -11.00
CA ASP A 218 68.10 -19.08 -10.09
C ASP A 218 69.40 -19.30 -10.89
N GLU A 219 70.16 -18.23 -11.08
CA GLU A 219 71.60 -18.34 -11.32
C GLU A 219 72.22 -18.49 -9.93
N PRO A 220 72.76 -19.68 -9.56
CA PRO A 220 73.44 -19.86 -8.30
C PRO A 220 74.78 -19.10 -8.36
N GLY A 221 74.74 -17.84 -7.95
CA GLY A 221 75.94 -17.08 -7.62
C GLY A 221 76.51 -17.61 -6.31
N ASP A 222 77.47 -18.52 -6.44
CA ASP A 222 78.50 -18.76 -5.43
C ASP A 222 79.26 -17.46 -5.13
N ASP A 223 79.87 -17.40 -3.93
CA ASP A 223 80.72 -16.34 -3.33
C ASP A 223 79.97 -15.37 -2.38
N GLU A 224 80.27 -15.19 -1.09
CA GLU A 224 81.23 -15.75 -0.13
C GLU A 224 80.77 -15.25 1.28
N PRO A 225 81.12 -15.92 2.40
CA PRO A 225 80.71 -15.53 3.74
C PRO A 225 81.83 -14.80 4.52
N GLU A 226 81.68 -13.51 4.81
CA GLU A 226 82.43 -12.78 5.86
C GLU A 226 81.69 -11.46 6.19
N THR A 227 81.74 -10.83 7.35
CA THR A 227 82.09 -11.16 8.74
C THR A 227 81.71 -9.90 9.54
N ALA A 228 81.11 -10.11 10.70
CA ALA A 228 81.11 -9.25 11.91
C ALA A 228 80.47 -7.82 11.95
N ALA A 229 79.63 -7.69 13.00
CA ALA A 229 79.60 -6.61 13.99
C ALA A 229 78.77 -5.33 13.74
N ASN A 230 77.55 -5.31 14.30
CA ASN A 230 77.27 -4.44 15.46
C ASN A 230 75.94 -4.80 16.17
N PRO A 231 75.97 -5.28 17.43
CA PRO A 231 74.79 -5.36 18.28
C PRO A 231 74.73 -4.14 19.21
N VAL A 232 73.82 -3.18 18.95
CA VAL A 232 73.45 -2.18 19.97
C VAL A 232 72.14 -2.60 20.63
N ILE A 233 72.34 -3.26 21.76
CA ILE A 233 71.41 -3.50 22.85
C ILE A 233 71.01 -2.15 23.46
N GLN A 234 69.72 -1.85 23.60
CA GLN A 234 69.19 -1.01 24.69
C GLN A 234 67.74 -1.40 25.06
N PRO A 235 67.31 -1.12 26.31
CA PRO A 235 66.81 -2.17 27.21
C PRO A 235 65.29 -2.23 27.42
N ARG A 236 64.83 -3.42 27.79
CA ARG A 236 63.56 -3.68 28.48
C ARG A 236 63.51 -2.87 29.79
N PHE A 237 62.50 -2.03 29.93
CA PHE A 237 62.06 -1.52 31.24
C PHE A 237 60.90 -2.40 31.73
N VAL A 238 61.21 -3.27 32.69
CA VAL A 238 60.24 -3.92 33.58
C VAL A 238 60.52 -3.33 34.96
N GLY A 239 59.53 -2.68 35.57
CA GLY A 239 59.68 -2.07 36.89
C GLY A 239 58.36 -1.57 37.47
N SER A 240 57.71 -2.47 38.20
CA SER A 240 57.14 -2.22 39.54
C SER A 240 55.94 -1.28 39.74
N ARG A 241 54.79 -1.92 40.03
CA ARG A 241 53.81 -1.50 41.07
C ARG A 241 54.53 -1.33 42.43
N PRO A 242 54.14 -0.38 43.33
CA PRO A 242 53.03 -0.65 44.25
C PRO A 242 52.19 0.57 44.77
N THR A 243 50.97 0.27 45.20
CA THR A 243 50.13 0.80 46.32
C THR A 243 49.99 2.30 46.67
N GLY A 244 48.73 2.72 46.84
CA GLY A 244 48.25 3.87 47.66
C GLY A 244 46.90 4.41 47.16
N VAL A 245 45.73 3.90 47.58
CA VAL A 245 44.92 4.23 48.79
C VAL A 245 44.27 5.63 48.77
N GLN A 246 42.92 5.59 48.65
CA GLN A 246 41.85 6.47 49.20
C GLN A 246 41.75 7.97 48.86
N ALA A 247 40.60 8.36 48.29
CA ALA A 247 39.53 9.18 48.92
C ALA A 247 38.44 9.45 47.85
N SER A 248 37.23 8.90 47.98
CA SER A 248 36.04 9.49 48.64
C SER A 248 35.20 10.41 47.72
N GLY A 249 33.93 10.06 47.54
CA GLY A 249 32.89 10.82 46.81
C GLY A 249 32.00 9.90 45.99
N SER A 250 30.87 9.41 46.53
CA SER A 250 29.52 9.98 46.34
C SER A 250 28.99 9.73 44.91
N SER A 251 27.89 9.05 44.61
CA SER A 251 26.73 8.57 45.36
C SER A 251 26.03 7.53 44.47
N GLU A 252 25.14 6.74 45.07
CA GLU A 252 23.87 6.21 44.54
C GLU A 252 23.66 6.17 43.02
N GLU A 253 23.24 5.02 42.47
CA GLU A 253 21.92 4.86 41.82
C GLU A 253 21.81 3.53 41.06
N THR A 254 21.05 2.62 41.68
CA THR A 254 20.00 1.75 41.10
C THR A 254 20.19 1.11 39.71
N GLN A 255 20.29 -0.23 39.75
CA GLN A 255 19.96 -1.14 38.63
C GLN A 255 18.55 -0.89 38.09
N VAL A 256 18.39 -0.78 36.76
CA VAL A 256 17.17 -1.24 36.08
C VAL A 256 17.49 -1.90 34.73
N ILE A 257 16.93 -3.09 34.60
CA ILE A 257 16.88 -4.02 33.47
C ILE A 257 16.04 -3.43 32.31
N GLY A 258 16.51 -3.64 31.09
CA GLY A 258 15.67 -3.91 29.90
C GLY A 258 14.84 -2.75 29.34
N ARG A 259 15.30 -2.15 28.23
CA ARG A 259 14.43 -1.37 27.34
C ARG A 259 14.66 -1.73 25.88
N ILE A 260 13.59 -2.24 25.27
CA ILE A 260 13.40 -2.52 23.85
C ILE A 260 13.40 -1.18 23.09
N PRO A 261 14.13 -1.03 21.97
CA PRO A 261 14.04 0.17 21.15
C PRO A 261 12.71 0.19 20.38
N SER A 262 11.86 1.15 20.74
CA SER A 262 10.72 1.59 19.96
C SER A 262 11.20 2.61 18.92
N THR A 263 11.23 2.23 17.65
CA THR A 263 11.42 3.19 16.55
C THR A 263 10.11 3.88 16.25
N ARG A 264 9.95 5.10 16.77
CA ARG A 264 8.89 6.04 16.39
C ARG A 264 9.44 7.00 15.32
N ALA A 265 8.69 7.04 14.22
CA ALA A 265 8.42 8.16 13.31
C ALA A 265 9.33 9.42 13.36
N ALA A 266 9.91 9.74 12.21
CA ALA A 266 10.05 11.11 11.71
C ALA A 266 10.26 11.09 10.19
N ALA A 267 9.31 11.66 9.43
CA ALA A 267 9.56 12.58 8.32
C ALA A 267 8.26 12.82 7.53
N ASN A 268 7.59 13.90 7.88
CA ASN A 268 6.61 14.58 7.05
C ASN A 268 7.26 14.98 5.71
N GLY A 269 6.66 14.54 4.61
CA GLY A 269 6.92 15.10 3.29
C GLY A 269 5.72 15.96 2.87
N GLU A 270 5.88 17.27 2.93
CA GLU A 270 5.01 18.25 2.29
C GLU A 270 4.91 17.97 0.78
N THR A 271 3.72 17.61 0.30
CA THR A 271 3.37 17.79 -1.12
C THR A 271 2.45 18.98 -1.24
N LYS A 272 3.01 20.10 -1.72
CA LYS A 272 2.24 21.25 -2.23
C LYS A 272 1.35 20.79 -3.38
N SER A 273 0.05 20.65 -3.12
CA SER A 273 -0.97 20.59 -4.15
C SER A 273 -1.11 21.96 -4.81
N ALA A 274 -0.62 22.08 -6.04
CA ALA A 274 -0.95 23.19 -6.91
C ALA A 274 -2.32 22.92 -7.55
N VAL A 275 -3.30 23.75 -7.18
CA VAL A 275 -4.62 23.86 -7.81
C VAL A 275 -4.45 24.69 -9.09
N PRO A 276 -4.79 24.18 -10.30
CA PRO A 276 -5.07 25.06 -11.41
C PRO A 276 -6.53 25.52 -11.34
N ALA A 277 -6.68 26.82 -11.10
CA ALA A 277 -7.93 27.54 -11.19
C ALA A 277 -8.49 27.52 -12.62
N ALA A 278 -9.80 27.30 -12.71
CA ALA A 278 -10.59 27.55 -13.90
C ALA A 278 -10.65 29.06 -14.19
N GLY A 279 -10.46 29.43 -15.45
CA GLY A 279 -10.73 30.77 -15.99
C GLY A 279 -11.34 30.66 -17.39
N PRO A 280 -12.37 31.46 -17.73
CA PRO A 280 -13.15 31.32 -18.96
C PRO A 280 -12.54 32.13 -20.11
N ALA A 281 -12.65 31.63 -21.34
CA ALA A 281 -12.46 32.44 -22.53
C ALA A 281 -13.39 31.98 -23.66
N ALA A 282 -14.35 32.85 -23.97
CA ALA A 282 -15.17 32.83 -25.17
C ALA A 282 -14.33 33.17 -26.42
N GLY A 283 -14.65 32.59 -27.58
CA GLY A 283 -13.96 32.95 -28.83
C GLY A 283 -14.25 32.13 -30.08
N ARG A 284 -15.52 32.11 -30.51
CA ARG A 284 -16.04 32.32 -31.90
C ARG A 284 -15.31 31.74 -33.15
N ALA A 285 -16.16 31.18 -34.04
CA ALA A 285 -16.06 31.00 -35.50
C ALA A 285 -15.27 29.76 -36.00
N ALA A 286 -15.68 29.00 -37.02
CA ALA A 286 -16.86 28.96 -37.90
C ALA A 286 -16.84 27.65 -38.71
N ALA A 287 -17.98 27.36 -39.35
CA ALA A 287 -18.12 26.67 -40.65
C ALA A 287 -18.48 25.16 -40.69
N ARG A 288 -19.74 24.96 -41.11
CA ARG A 288 -20.22 24.10 -42.22
C ARG A 288 -20.41 22.59 -41.99
N GLY A 289 -21.64 22.14 -42.28
CA GLY A 289 -21.99 20.74 -42.60
C GLY A 289 -23.37 20.34 -42.08
N SER A 290 -24.45 20.99 -42.52
CA SER A 290 -25.52 20.38 -43.35
C SER A 290 -25.92 18.94 -42.97
N GLY A 291 -27.08 18.77 -42.34
CA GLY A 291 -27.69 17.47 -42.11
C GLY A 291 -29.13 17.60 -41.60
N ARG A 292 -30.06 17.74 -42.54
CA ARG A 292 -31.52 17.76 -42.35
C ARG A 292 -32.00 16.57 -41.52
N SER A 293 -32.88 16.81 -40.55
CA SER A 293 -34.14 16.06 -40.36
C SER A 293 -35.01 16.83 -39.38
N SER A 294 -36.09 17.40 -39.90
CA SER A 294 -37.10 18.10 -39.11
C SER A 294 -38.24 17.12 -38.84
N VAL A 295 -38.51 16.84 -37.57
CA VAL A 295 -39.77 16.27 -37.13
C VAL A 295 -40.54 17.40 -36.45
N ARG A 296 -41.60 17.77 -37.16
CA ARG A 296 -42.62 18.75 -36.84
C ARG A 296 -43.52 18.19 -35.73
N ILE A 297 -43.61 18.88 -34.59
CA ILE A 297 -44.74 18.73 -33.67
C ILE A 297 -45.30 20.13 -33.43
N GLU A 298 -46.58 20.26 -33.78
CA GLU A 298 -47.35 21.48 -33.72
C GLU A 298 -47.79 21.83 -32.29
N ASN A 299 -47.68 23.12 -32.02
CA ASN A 299 -48.44 23.97 -31.09
C ASN A 299 -49.66 23.36 -30.37
N GLY A 300 -49.68 23.58 -29.05
CA GLY A 300 -50.89 23.61 -28.23
C GLY A 300 -50.84 24.81 -27.29
N ALA A 301 -51.69 25.80 -27.55
CA ALA A 301 -51.72 27.11 -26.91
C ALA A 301 -52.39 27.10 -25.53
N GLY A 302 -51.98 28.07 -24.69
CA GLY A 302 -52.90 28.85 -23.86
C GLY A 302 -52.97 28.48 -22.38
N ARG A 303 -52.45 29.37 -21.52
CA ARG A 303 -53.29 30.32 -20.77
C ARG A 303 -52.41 31.20 -19.87
N ARG A 304 -52.49 32.51 -20.12
CA ARG A 304 -52.20 33.59 -19.18
C ARG A 304 -53.36 33.67 -18.19
N SER A 305 -53.04 33.78 -16.91
CA SER A 305 -53.81 34.58 -15.95
C SER A 305 -52.81 35.22 -15.00
N SER A 306 -53.00 36.52 -14.82
CA SER A 306 -52.21 37.49 -14.07
C SER A 306 -52.53 37.50 -12.58
N GLU A 307 -51.67 38.25 -11.85
CA GLU A 307 -51.94 39.01 -10.60
C GLU A 307 -51.71 38.33 -9.23
N PRO A 308 -51.37 39.11 -8.17
CA PRO A 308 -50.22 40.02 -8.08
C PRO A 308 -49.40 39.85 -6.78
N ASP A 309 -48.33 40.66 -6.70
CA ASP A 309 -47.48 41.01 -5.56
C ASP A 309 -48.14 40.97 -4.18
N ASP A 310 -47.40 40.45 -3.18
CA ASP A 310 -47.18 41.13 -1.91
C ASP A 310 -46.08 40.49 -1.05
N ASN A 311 -45.39 41.38 -0.31
CA ASN A 311 -44.49 41.17 0.83
C ASN A 311 -43.07 40.61 0.58
N ASN A 312 -42.03 41.45 0.55
CA ASN A 312 -41.45 42.23 1.67
C ASN A 312 -40.69 41.39 2.70
N GLY A 313 -39.37 41.61 2.74
CA GLY A 313 -38.62 41.66 3.99
C GLY A 313 -38.00 40.35 4.48
N SER A 314 -36.74 40.11 4.12
CA SER A 314 -35.61 40.24 5.05
C SER A 314 -34.35 39.55 4.50
N ASN A 315 -33.31 40.38 4.31
CA ASN A 315 -31.96 39.96 4.02
C ASN A 315 -31.34 39.29 5.26
N GLY A 316 -31.42 37.97 5.35
CA GLY A 316 -30.64 37.17 6.29
C GLY A 316 -29.39 36.59 5.63
N ARG A 317 -28.29 37.35 5.61
CA ARG A 317 -26.96 36.79 5.31
C ARG A 317 -26.57 35.84 6.46
N PRO A 318 -26.26 34.55 6.20
CA PRO A 318 -25.66 33.71 7.23
C PRO A 318 -24.23 34.19 7.48
N GLN A 319 -23.96 34.63 8.71
CA GLN A 319 -22.60 34.85 9.19
C GLN A 319 -21.85 33.52 9.18
N VAL A 320 -20.74 33.50 8.46
CA VAL A 320 -19.72 32.46 8.56
C VAL A 320 -19.00 32.70 9.89
N VAL A 321 -19.39 31.96 10.92
CA VAL A 321 -18.63 31.89 12.17
C VAL A 321 -17.45 30.96 11.92
N SER A 322 -16.26 31.55 11.80
CA SER A 322 -14.98 30.86 11.87
C SER A 322 -14.80 30.31 13.29
N GLY A 323 -15.33 29.10 13.52
CA GLY A 323 -15.15 28.35 14.76
C GLY A 323 -13.78 27.70 14.79
N ALA A 324 -12.99 28.11 15.78
CA ALA A 324 -11.67 27.58 16.10
C ALA A 324 -11.67 26.06 16.31
N GLU A 325 -10.52 25.46 16.01
CA GLU A 325 -10.15 24.08 16.32
C GLU A 325 -10.30 23.81 17.82
N ALA A 326 -11.44 23.25 18.22
CA ALA A 326 -11.63 22.67 19.55
C ALA A 326 -11.11 21.23 19.53
N THR A 327 -9.84 21.07 19.89
CA THR A 327 -9.26 19.76 20.24
C THR A 327 -9.91 19.29 21.55
N ILE A 328 -10.88 18.38 21.45
CA ILE A 328 -11.47 17.71 22.60
C ILE A 328 -10.55 16.54 22.98
N ILE A 329 -9.75 16.74 24.03
CA ILE A 329 -9.00 15.67 24.70
C ILE A 329 -9.96 14.97 25.65
N LEU A 330 -10.39 13.75 25.30
CA LEU A 330 -11.15 12.90 26.21
C LEU A 330 -10.20 12.36 27.31
N PRO A 331 -10.54 12.51 28.60
CA PRO A 331 -9.80 11.85 29.67
C PRO A 331 -10.00 10.33 29.59
N ILE A 332 -8.90 9.60 29.58
CA ILE A 332 -8.90 8.13 29.68
C ILE A 332 -9.40 7.76 31.08
N PRO A 333 -10.49 6.99 31.23
CA PRO A 333 -10.93 6.52 32.53
C PRO A 333 -9.91 5.51 33.07
N ARG A 334 -9.21 5.90 34.15
CA ARG A 334 -8.46 4.96 35.00
C ARG A 334 -9.46 4.20 35.87
N SER A 335 -9.86 3.01 35.43
CA SER A 335 -10.31 1.95 36.34
C SER A 335 -9.18 0.92 36.38
N GLN A 336 -8.36 0.85 37.43
CA GLN A 336 -8.66 0.25 38.74
C GLN A 336 -9.43 -1.06 38.61
N TRP A 337 -8.75 -2.13 38.18
CA TRP A 337 -9.01 -3.46 38.71
C TRP A 337 -7.72 -4.00 39.31
N SER A 338 -7.71 -3.96 40.63
CA SER A 338 -6.69 -4.48 41.52
C SER A 338 -6.77 -6.01 41.58
N ARG A 339 -5.59 -6.63 41.52
CA ARG A 339 -5.10 -7.73 42.36
C ARG A 339 -6.05 -8.32 43.41
N GLY A 340 -5.96 -9.66 43.51
CA GLY A 340 -6.21 -10.50 44.68
C GLY A 340 -7.26 -11.55 44.36
N SER A 341 -7.11 -12.84 44.65
CA SER A 341 -6.13 -13.58 45.44
C SER A 341 -6.40 -15.08 45.24
N ASP A 342 -5.38 -15.89 45.50
CA ASP A 342 -5.39 -17.27 45.97
C ASP A 342 -6.73 -18.01 46.14
N ASP A 343 -6.80 -19.20 45.54
CA ASP A 343 -7.25 -20.47 46.17
C ASP A 343 -6.73 -21.61 45.27
N ARG A 344 -5.65 -22.35 45.60
CA ARG A 344 -5.55 -23.47 46.54
C ARG A 344 -6.70 -24.50 46.47
N ASN A 345 -6.33 -25.69 45.97
CA ASN A 345 -6.50 -27.00 46.63
C ASN A 345 -7.60 -27.97 46.14
N GLY A 346 -7.22 -29.26 46.12
CA GLY A 346 -8.07 -30.46 46.03
C GLY A 346 -8.37 -30.92 44.60
N GLY A 347 -7.95 -32.08 44.09
CA GLY A 347 -7.70 -33.35 44.75
C GLY A 347 -8.99 -34.17 44.84
N HIS A 348 -9.26 -35.01 43.83
CA HIS A 348 -9.84 -36.35 43.96
C HIS A 348 -9.71 -37.11 42.64
#